data_AF-A0A257TW13-F1
#
_entry.id   AF-A0A257TW13-F1
#
_cell.length_a   1.000
_cell.length_b   1.000
_cell.length_c   1.000
_cell.angle_alpha   90.00
_cell.angle_beta   90.00
_cell.angle_gamma   90.00
#
_symmetry.space_group_name_H-M   'P 1'
#
loop_
_entity.id
_entity.type
_entity.pdbx_description
1 polymer ?
#
loop_
_entity_poly.entity_id
_entity_poly.type
_entity_poly.pdbx_seq_one_letter_code
_entity_poly.pdbx_strand_id
1 'polypeptide(L)'
;MAFFTALAFVLFLRVRRKGWRVIPWIGAAAAGHAVMKETIYVTLPLVGFSAYVVALREGVWVSIRKAFAWIDRYRVAVGTAILWFFAITVTLFTVFFMHPGDWMFPVKAITYWYKQHEVQRVGGPWFYYLPRLALYEFLPIVAALAWAVRRRRRLKRLEVFCLAWGFSSIAMYAYLGEKTPWLLVHQVLPFIPLAGAQLARTFSPRGRWWSRSLAITGLLATGWSALASSFLYPAITTSNPHAELIVYVQTTPEEKALANEGRALAATHPEGVVAAVDGEGSWPLSWQWKRIPVWWAAPTAGMHPPIVVCDPDKEAAVRAVIGDGYTVRRIPLRAWWVEDVAGMTPAAVVRWFFTRLAWSPIGATDVLVFEAKQK
;
A
#
# COMPACT_ATOMS: atom_id res chain seq x y z
N MET A 1 -5.77 -6.86 -3.84
CA MET A 1 -6.60 -5.90 -4.60
C MET A 1 -6.17 -5.70 -6.05
N ALA A 2 -4.97 -5.18 -6.37
CA ALA A 2 -4.55 -4.94 -7.76
C ALA A 2 -4.63 -6.19 -8.66
N PHE A 3 -4.35 -7.37 -8.08
CA PHE A 3 -4.60 -8.67 -8.71
C PHE A 3 -6.04 -8.82 -9.22
N PHE A 4 -7.04 -8.51 -8.40
CA PHE A 4 -8.45 -8.63 -8.76
C PHE A 4 -8.86 -7.63 -9.84
N THR A 5 -8.32 -6.41 -9.79
CA THR A 5 -8.47 -5.42 -10.87
C THR A 5 -7.91 -5.95 -12.19
N ALA A 6 -6.69 -6.50 -12.16
CA ALA A 6 -6.03 -7.10 -13.32
C ALA A 6 -6.81 -8.31 -13.85
N LEU A 7 -7.32 -9.16 -12.95
CA LEU A 7 -8.12 -10.33 -13.28
C LEU A 7 -9.42 -9.93 -13.97
N ALA A 8 -10.17 -8.96 -13.43
CA ALA A 8 -11.39 -8.43 -14.04
C ALA A 8 -11.11 -7.88 -15.46
N PHE A 9 -10.01 -7.14 -15.62
CA PHE A 9 -9.58 -6.61 -16.92
C PHE A 9 -9.21 -7.72 -17.91
N VAL A 10 -8.43 -8.72 -17.50
CA VAL A 10 -8.05 -9.87 -18.35
C VAL A 10 -9.29 -10.70 -18.75
N LEU A 11 -10.21 -10.93 -17.81
CA LEU A 11 -11.47 -11.64 -18.08
C LEU A 11 -12.32 -10.86 -19.10
N PHE A 12 -12.41 -9.54 -18.96
CA PHE A 12 -13.08 -8.68 -19.94
C PHE A 12 -12.45 -8.80 -21.33
N LEU A 13 -11.12 -8.77 -21.44
CA LEU A 13 -10.43 -8.98 -22.72
C LEU A 13 -10.67 -10.38 -23.30
N ARG A 14 -10.84 -11.39 -22.45
CA ARG A 14 -11.13 -12.77 -22.87
C ARG A 14 -12.56 -12.97 -23.38
N VAL A 15 -13.50 -12.06 -23.14
CA VAL A 15 -14.87 -12.14 -23.69
C VAL A 15 -14.84 -12.32 -25.21
N ARG A 16 -13.94 -11.62 -25.91
CA ARG A 16 -13.80 -11.74 -27.37
C ARG A 16 -13.47 -13.16 -27.86
N ARG A 17 -12.78 -13.97 -27.05
CA ARG A 17 -12.35 -15.33 -27.42
C ARG A 17 -13.19 -16.42 -26.79
N LYS A 18 -13.66 -16.21 -25.55
CA LYS A 18 -14.37 -17.21 -24.74
C LYS A 18 -15.88 -16.94 -24.66
N GLY A 19 -16.36 -15.87 -25.29
CA GLY A 19 -17.77 -15.50 -25.30
C GLY A 19 -18.27 -15.09 -23.92
N TRP A 20 -19.56 -15.34 -23.67
CA TRP A 20 -20.27 -14.89 -22.47
C TRP A 20 -19.83 -15.59 -21.18
N ARG A 21 -19.25 -16.80 -21.26
CA ARG A 21 -18.92 -17.66 -20.11
C ARG A 21 -17.99 -17.01 -19.08
N VAL A 22 -17.19 -16.04 -19.49
CA VAL A 22 -16.24 -15.34 -18.61
C VAL A 22 -16.86 -14.10 -17.93
N ILE A 23 -18.01 -13.61 -18.41
CA ILE A 23 -18.63 -12.38 -17.90
C ILE A 23 -19.02 -12.49 -16.42
N PRO A 24 -19.64 -13.59 -15.92
CA PRO A 24 -19.96 -13.73 -14.50
C PRO A 24 -18.74 -13.58 -13.59
N TRP A 25 -17.59 -14.10 -14.01
CA TRP A 25 -16.33 -14.04 -13.28
C TRP A 25 -15.72 -12.64 -13.22
N ILE A 26 -16.08 -11.73 -14.14
CA ILE A 26 -15.71 -10.31 -14.05
C ILE A 26 -16.35 -9.70 -12.80
N GLY A 27 -17.61 -10.04 -12.53
CA GLY A 27 -18.33 -9.61 -11.33
C GLY A 27 -17.70 -10.13 -10.04
N ALA A 28 -17.35 -11.42 -10.00
CA ALA A 28 -16.65 -12.03 -8.87
C ALA A 28 -15.26 -11.40 -8.64
N ALA A 29 -14.50 -11.14 -9.71
CA ALA A 29 -13.21 -10.45 -9.61
C ALA A 29 -13.38 -9.00 -9.12
N ALA A 30 -14.37 -8.27 -9.61
CA ALA A 30 -14.67 -6.92 -9.15
C ALA A 30 -15.09 -6.90 -7.67
N ALA A 31 -15.87 -7.88 -7.20
CA ALA A 31 -16.17 -8.04 -5.77
C ALA A 31 -14.91 -8.32 -4.95
N GLY A 32 -14.04 -9.21 -5.43
CA GLY A 32 -12.75 -9.49 -4.80
C GLY A 32 -11.88 -8.24 -4.67
N HIS A 33 -11.95 -7.29 -5.59
CA HIS A 33 -11.35 -5.97 -5.40
C HIS A 33 -12.07 -5.22 -4.27
N ALA A 34 -13.39 -5.04 -4.37
CA ALA A 34 -14.19 -4.24 -3.46
C ALA A 34 -14.02 -4.63 -1.98
N VAL A 35 -14.02 -5.93 -1.69
CA VAL A 35 -13.93 -6.45 -0.31
C VAL A 35 -12.50 -6.43 0.24
N MET A 36 -11.49 -6.31 -0.61
CA MET A 36 -10.08 -6.28 -0.19
C MET A 36 -9.60 -4.86 0.10
N LYS A 37 -10.09 -3.87 -0.66
CA LYS A 37 -9.70 -2.48 -0.47
C LYS A 37 -10.72 -1.51 -1.07
N GLU A 38 -10.96 -0.43 -0.34
CA GLU A 38 -11.91 0.66 -0.62
C GLU A 38 -11.52 1.48 -1.85
N THR A 39 -10.31 1.30 -2.32
CA THR A 39 -9.72 1.98 -3.47
C THR A 39 -10.37 1.54 -4.81
N ILE A 40 -11.36 0.62 -4.76
CA ILE A 40 -12.35 0.43 -5.84
C ILE A 40 -13.13 1.70 -6.16
N TYR A 41 -13.45 2.53 -5.16
CA TYR A 41 -14.22 3.77 -5.34
C TYR A 41 -13.43 4.82 -6.14
N VAL A 42 -12.10 4.72 -6.13
CA VAL A 42 -11.21 5.52 -6.99
C VAL A 42 -11.06 4.87 -8.37
N THR A 43 -10.96 3.55 -8.41
CA THR A 43 -10.73 2.80 -9.66
C THR A 43 -11.90 2.91 -10.63
N LEU A 44 -13.15 2.87 -10.15
CA LEU A 44 -14.35 2.92 -11.00
C LEU A 44 -14.48 4.23 -11.80
N PRO A 45 -14.38 5.43 -11.18
CA PRO A 45 -14.32 6.69 -11.92
C PRO A 45 -13.19 6.75 -12.93
N LEU A 46 -12.00 6.23 -12.60
CA LEU A 46 -10.85 6.21 -13.51
C LEU A 46 -11.07 5.32 -14.73
N VAL A 47 -11.64 4.13 -14.53
CA VAL A 47 -12.05 3.23 -15.62
C VAL A 47 -13.13 3.88 -16.49
N GLY A 48 -14.12 4.54 -15.87
CA GLY A 48 -15.16 5.28 -16.57
C GLY A 48 -14.60 6.43 -17.41
N PHE A 49 -13.74 7.26 -16.84
CA PHE A 49 -13.02 8.33 -17.55
C PHE A 49 -12.19 7.77 -18.72
N SER A 50 -11.50 6.66 -18.51
CA SER A 50 -10.69 6.02 -19.55
C SER A 50 -11.55 5.48 -20.70
N ALA A 51 -12.72 4.92 -20.39
CA ALA A 51 -13.70 4.52 -21.40
C ALA A 51 -14.25 5.73 -22.16
N TYR A 52 -14.49 6.85 -21.48
CA TYR A 52 -14.90 8.11 -22.10
C TYR A 52 -13.83 8.65 -23.07
N VAL A 53 -12.56 8.68 -22.69
CA VAL A 53 -11.45 9.09 -23.57
C VAL A 53 -11.37 8.22 -24.84
N VAL A 54 -11.64 6.92 -24.72
CA VAL A 54 -11.73 6.02 -25.89
C VAL A 54 -12.95 6.36 -26.74
N ALA A 55 -14.08 6.66 -26.12
CA ALA A 55 -15.33 7.01 -26.80
C ALA A 55 -15.23 8.31 -27.61
N LEU A 56 -14.43 9.28 -27.17
CA LEU A 56 -14.14 10.51 -27.93
C LEU A 56 -13.56 10.25 -29.32
N ARG A 57 -12.91 9.11 -29.57
CA ARG A 57 -12.34 8.77 -30.89
C ARG A 57 -13.36 8.29 -31.91
N GLU A 58 -14.51 7.78 -31.47
CA GLU A 58 -15.53 7.16 -32.35
C GLU A 58 -16.89 7.84 -32.26
N GLY A 59 -17.00 8.86 -31.41
CA GLY A 59 -18.26 9.48 -31.03
C GLY A 59 -18.85 8.84 -29.77
N VAL A 60 -19.05 9.67 -28.74
CA VAL A 60 -19.56 9.24 -27.42
C VAL A 60 -20.89 8.49 -27.55
N TRP A 61 -21.82 9.04 -28.32
CA TRP A 61 -23.14 8.42 -28.54
C TRP A 61 -23.06 7.08 -29.27
N VAL A 62 -22.14 6.93 -30.22
CA VAL A 62 -21.92 5.67 -30.92
C VAL A 62 -21.38 4.62 -29.96
N SER A 63 -20.44 4.99 -29.10
CA SER A 63 -19.89 4.10 -28.07
C SER A 63 -20.93 3.71 -27.02
N ILE A 64 -21.79 4.64 -26.58
CA ILE A 64 -22.89 4.36 -25.66
C ILE A 64 -23.87 3.34 -26.27
N ARG A 65 -24.31 3.55 -27.52
CA ARG A 65 -25.21 2.60 -28.20
C ARG A 65 -24.57 1.21 -28.34
N LYS A 66 -23.27 1.14 -28.70
CA LYS A 66 -22.51 -0.12 -28.76
C LYS A 66 -22.44 -0.80 -27.39
N ALA A 67 -22.26 -0.04 -26.32
CA ALA A 67 -22.22 -0.57 -24.96
C ALA A 67 -23.58 -1.16 -24.55
N PHE A 68 -24.69 -0.46 -24.79
CA PHE A 68 -26.03 -0.98 -24.51
C PHE A 68 -26.37 -2.21 -25.36
N ALA A 69 -26.06 -2.20 -26.66
CA ALA A 69 -26.24 -3.37 -27.51
C ALA A 69 -25.42 -4.57 -27.03
N TRP A 70 -24.20 -4.35 -26.52
CA TRP A 70 -23.38 -5.40 -25.92
C TRP A 70 -23.97 -5.92 -24.61
N ILE A 71 -24.47 -5.04 -23.74
CA ILE A 71 -25.15 -5.43 -22.50
C ILE A 71 -26.40 -6.25 -22.81
N ASP A 72 -27.24 -5.80 -23.75
CA ASP A 72 -28.46 -6.51 -24.14
C ASP A 72 -28.17 -7.90 -24.71
N ARG A 73 -27.16 -7.98 -25.60
CA ARG A 73 -26.68 -9.25 -26.17
C ARG A 73 -26.25 -10.26 -25.10
N TYR A 74 -25.66 -9.78 -24.00
CA TYR A 74 -25.14 -10.61 -22.91
C TYR A 74 -25.93 -10.44 -21.61
N ARG A 75 -27.21 -10.03 -21.68
CA ARG A 75 -28.01 -9.57 -20.53
C ARG A 75 -28.00 -10.55 -19.35
N VAL A 76 -28.13 -11.85 -19.61
CA VAL A 76 -28.13 -12.89 -18.57
C VAL A 76 -26.76 -12.94 -17.91
N ALA A 77 -25.68 -13.01 -18.69
CA ALA A 77 -24.33 -13.12 -18.16
C ALA A 77 -23.89 -11.84 -17.41
N VAL A 78 -24.30 -10.66 -17.88
CA VAL A 78 -24.10 -9.38 -17.18
C VAL A 78 -24.90 -9.35 -15.89
N GLY A 79 -26.17 -9.77 -15.91
CA GLY A 79 -27.00 -9.92 -14.72
C GLY A 79 -26.38 -10.86 -13.70
N THR A 80 -25.85 -12.01 -14.13
CA THR A 80 -25.12 -12.94 -13.26
C THR A 80 -23.84 -12.32 -12.70
N ALA A 81 -23.11 -11.51 -13.46
CA ALA A 81 -21.92 -10.81 -12.96
C ALA A 81 -22.29 -9.79 -11.87
N ILE A 82 -23.37 -9.02 -12.07
CA ILE A 82 -23.89 -8.08 -11.08
C ILE A 82 -24.34 -8.84 -9.82
N LEU A 83 -25.05 -9.96 -9.99
CA LEU A 83 -25.47 -10.82 -8.88
C LEU A 83 -24.27 -11.32 -8.08
N TRP A 84 -23.24 -11.87 -8.74
CA TRP A 84 -22.01 -12.31 -8.06
C TRP A 84 -21.32 -11.17 -7.31
N PHE A 85 -21.27 -9.98 -7.93
CA PHE A 85 -20.68 -8.82 -7.29
C PHE A 85 -21.37 -8.51 -5.95
N PHE A 86 -22.70 -8.38 -5.96
CA PHE A 86 -23.47 -8.07 -4.76
C PHE A 86 -23.50 -9.24 -3.77
N ALA A 87 -23.67 -10.47 -4.22
CA ALA A 87 -23.69 -11.64 -3.34
C ALA A 87 -22.40 -11.76 -2.52
N ILE A 88 -21.24 -11.60 -3.16
CA ILE A 88 -19.95 -11.67 -2.47
C ILE A 88 -19.75 -10.46 -1.56
N THR A 89 -19.97 -9.25 -2.06
CA THR A 89 -19.72 -8.03 -1.29
C THR A 89 -20.64 -7.91 -0.08
N VAL A 90 -21.96 -8.08 -0.25
CA VAL A 90 -22.92 -8.00 0.85
C VAL A 90 -22.63 -9.08 1.90
N THR A 91 -22.36 -10.32 1.49
CA THR A 91 -22.02 -11.39 2.44
C THR A 91 -20.79 -11.03 3.27
N LEU A 92 -19.71 -10.55 2.65
CA LEU A 92 -18.47 -10.25 3.37
C LEU A 92 -18.55 -8.96 4.21
N PHE A 93 -19.17 -7.89 3.69
CA PHE A 93 -19.30 -6.63 4.43
C PHE A 93 -20.29 -6.69 5.58
N THR A 94 -21.28 -7.58 5.54
CA THR A 94 -22.20 -7.83 6.67
C THR A 94 -21.66 -8.89 7.64
N VAL A 95 -20.39 -9.32 7.46
CA VAL A 95 -19.75 -10.40 8.21
C VAL A 95 -20.64 -11.65 8.24
N PHE A 96 -20.91 -12.20 7.06
CA PHE A 96 -21.83 -13.33 6.87
C PHE A 96 -23.22 -13.08 7.48
N PHE A 97 -23.76 -11.88 7.26
CA PHE A 97 -25.07 -11.44 7.75
C PHE A 97 -25.20 -11.32 9.28
N MET A 98 -24.11 -11.38 10.04
CA MET A 98 -24.13 -11.05 11.48
C MET A 98 -24.45 -9.58 11.73
N HIS A 99 -24.10 -8.69 10.78
CA HIS A 99 -24.39 -7.26 10.81
C HIS A 99 -25.13 -6.82 9.54
N PRO A 100 -26.44 -7.13 9.40
CA PRO A 100 -27.18 -6.90 8.15
C PRO A 100 -27.27 -5.41 7.78
N GLY A 101 -27.21 -4.49 8.74
CA GLY A 101 -27.22 -3.04 8.51
C GLY A 101 -25.99 -2.49 7.76
N ASP A 102 -24.98 -3.31 7.50
CA ASP A 102 -23.79 -2.94 6.72
C ASP A 102 -23.91 -3.23 5.22
N TRP A 103 -25.07 -3.69 4.75
CA TRP A 103 -25.30 -3.91 3.31
C TRP A 103 -25.08 -2.65 2.45
N MET A 104 -25.30 -1.45 3.02
CA MET A 104 -24.98 -0.15 2.40
C MET A 104 -23.52 0.28 2.58
N PHE A 105 -22.58 -0.67 2.61
CA PHE A 105 -21.14 -0.42 2.77
C PHE A 105 -20.56 0.66 1.82
N PRO A 106 -21.00 0.82 0.54
CA PRO A 106 -20.40 1.82 -0.35
C PRO A 106 -20.66 3.26 0.14
N VAL A 107 -21.85 3.54 0.63
CA VAL A 107 -22.23 4.89 1.09
C VAL A 107 -21.43 5.26 2.35
N LYS A 108 -21.36 4.34 3.31
CA LYS A 108 -20.54 4.51 4.53
C LYS A 108 -19.07 4.76 4.18
N ALA A 109 -18.51 3.94 3.28
CA ALA A 109 -17.11 4.04 2.88
C ALA A 109 -16.81 5.35 2.13
N ILE A 110 -17.61 5.72 1.13
CA ILE A 110 -17.40 6.97 0.37
C ILE A 110 -17.51 8.19 1.29
N THR A 111 -18.51 8.22 2.19
CA THR A 111 -18.69 9.32 3.15
C THR A 111 -17.49 9.42 4.09
N TYR A 112 -16.99 8.29 4.59
CA TYR A 112 -15.80 8.25 5.43
C TYR A 112 -14.57 8.79 4.68
N TRP A 113 -14.30 8.28 3.48
CA TRP A 113 -13.10 8.65 2.70
C TRP A 113 -13.15 10.09 2.19
N TYR A 114 -14.34 10.63 1.94
CA TYR A 114 -14.50 12.05 1.64
C TYR A 114 -14.06 12.92 2.83
N LYS A 115 -14.45 12.58 4.07
CA LYS A 115 -13.96 13.28 5.27
C LYS A 115 -12.45 13.11 5.47
N GLN A 116 -11.91 11.92 5.22
CA GLN A 116 -10.47 11.69 5.34
C GLN A 116 -9.64 12.49 4.31
N HIS A 117 -10.21 12.74 3.13
CA HIS A 117 -9.58 13.59 2.12
C HIS A 117 -9.35 15.03 2.62
N GLU A 118 -10.26 15.57 3.43
CA GLU A 118 -10.13 16.91 4.03
C GLU A 118 -9.13 16.95 5.19
N VAL A 119 -9.12 15.92 6.04
CA VAL A 119 -8.24 15.85 7.23
C VAL A 119 -6.77 15.60 6.86
N GLN A 120 -6.52 14.82 5.82
CA GLN A 120 -5.16 14.46 5.37
C GLN A 120 -4.29 13.88 6.50
N ARG A 121 -4.79 12.87 7.24
CA ARG A 121 -4.08 12.23 8.37
C ARG A 121 -2.64 11.82 8.06
N VAL A 122 -2.41 11.38 6.83
CA VAL A 122 -1.11 11.00 6.28
C VAL A 122 -0.87 11.83 5.01
N GLY A 123 -0.93 13.15 5.18
CA GLY A 123 -0.75 14.12 4.10
C GLY A 123 0.66 14.10 3.52
N GLY A 124 0.80 14.68 2.33
CA GLY A 124 2.08 14.82 1.65
C GLY A 124 1.96 15.64 0.37
N PRO A 125 3.08 16.01 -0.25
CA PRO A 125 3.06 16.86 -1.43
C PRO A 125 2.32 16.20 -2.60
N TRP A 126 1.76 17.00 -3.51
CA TRP A 126 1.05 16.50 -4.68
C TRP A 126 1.92 15.56 -5.56
N PHE A 127 3.24 15.77 -5.55
CA PHE A 127 4.21 14.97 -6.29
C PHE A 127 4.71 13.72 -5.55
N TYR A 128 4.19 13.39 -4.36
CA TYR A 128 4.64 12.29 -3.48
C TYR A 128 4.93 10.97 -4.21
N TYR A 129 4.10 10.61 -5.20
CA TYR A 129 4.22 9.36 -5.94
C TYR A 129 5.24 9.39 -7.08
N LEU A 130 5.55 10.56 -7.66
CA LEU A 130 6.46 10.68 -8.80
C LEU A 130 7.87 10.13 -8.54
N PRO A 131 8.57 10.50 -7.44
CA PRO A 131 9.89 9.93 -7.17
C PRO A 131 9.81 8.42 -6.93
N ARG A 132 8.77 7.94 -6.24
CA ARG A 132 8.58 6.50 -6.00
C ARG A 132 8.32 5.71 -7.28
N LEU A 133 7.48 6.24 -8.17
CA LEU A 133 7.27 5.66 -9.49
C LEU A 133 8.58 5.62 -10.30
N ALA A 134 9.40 6.66 -10.22
CA ALA A 134 10.69 6.70 -10.90
C ALA A 134 11.74 5.76 -10.28
N LEU A 135 11.73 5.55 -8.96
CA LEU A 135 12.72 4.74 -8.26
C LEU A 135 12.37 3.23 -8.26
N TYR A 136 11.08 2.90 -8.13
CA TYR A 136 10.63 1.51 -7.95
C TYR A 136 9.91 0.95 -9.19
N GLU A 137 9.21 1.81 -9.95
CA GLU A 137 8.35 1.39 -11.08
C GLU A 137 8.88 1.90 -12.43
N PHE A 138 10.18 2.18 -12.53
CA PHE A 138 10.81 2.74 -13.74
C PHE A 138 10.59 1.87 -14.98
N LEU A 139 10.83 0.55 -14.89
CA LEU A 139 10.76 -0.36 -16.03
C LEU A 139 9.36 -0.38 -16.67
N PRO A 140 8.26 -0.65 -15.94
CA PRO A 140 6.95 -0.67 -16.55
C PRO A 140 6.54 0.69 -17.12
N ILE A 141 6.89 1.79 -16.45
CA ILE A 141 6.58 3.14 -16.95
C ILE A 141 7.35 3.44 -18.23
N VAL A 142 8.68 3.30 -18.22
CA VAL A 142 9.54 3.59 -19.38
C VAL A 142 9.17 2.69 -20.57
N ALA A 143 8.95 1.39 -20.35
CA ALA A 143 8.56 0.47 -21.41
C ALA A 143 7.18 0.82 -22.00
N ALA A 144 6.20 1.18 -21.16
CA ALA A 144 4.88 1.61 -21.62
C ALA A 144 4.93 2.93 -22.40
N LEU A 145 5.72 3.90 -21.94
CA LEU A 145 5.94 5.16 -22.66
C LEU A 145 6.67 4.92 -23.99
N ALA A 146 7.69 4.07 -24.02
CA ALA A 146 8.37 3.69 -25.26
C ALA A 146 7.41 3.02 -26.26
N TRP A 147 6.47 2.18 -25.78
CA TRP A 147 5.39 1.64 -26.61
C TRP A 147 4.54 2.76 -27.21
N ALA A 148 4.06 3.67 -26.37
CA ALA A 148 3.17 4.76 -26.76
C ALA A 148 3.85 5.72 -27.76
N VAL A 149 5.09 6.11 -27.46
CA VAL A 149 5.98 6.92 -28.29
C VAL A 149 6.17 6.27 -29.65
N ARG A 150 6.43 4.97 -29.71
CA ARG A 150 6.63 4.27 -30.99
C ARG A 150 5.33 4.13 -31.80
N ARG A 151 4.18 3.99 -31.13
CA ARG A 151 2.87 3.84 -31.79
C ARG A 151 2.33 5.19 -32.26
N ARG A 152 2.65 6.30 -31.60
CA ARG A 152 2.16 7.66 -31.90
C ARG A 152 0.65 7.66 -32.19
N ARG A 153 0.23 8.22 -33.32
CA ARG A 153 -1.18 8.28 -33.77
C ARG A 153 -1.81 6.92 -34.07
N ARG A 154 -1.02 5.84 -34.17
CA ARG A 154 -1.51 4.49 -34.46
C ARG A 154 -2.03 3.73 -33.24
N LEU A 155 -2.07 4.35 -32.05
CA LEU A 155 -2.57 3.74 -30.82
C LEU A 155 -3.99 3.18 -30.99
N LYS A 156 -4.18 1.91 -30.63
CA LYS A 156 -5.46 1.18 -30.60
C LYS A 156 -6.27 1.58 -29.36
N ARG A 157 -7.58 1.33 -29.40
CA ARG A 157 -8.53 1.60 -28.30
C ARG A 157 -8.02 1.15 -26.93
N LEU A 158 -7.55 -0.09 -26.82
CA LEU A 158 -7.04 -0.64 -25.57
C LEU A 158 -5.79 0.11 -25.08
N GLU A 159 -4.92 0.51 -25.99
CA GLU A 159 -3.69 1.23 -25.62
C GLU A 159 -4.00 2.63 -25.13
N VAL A 160 -4.99 3.30 -25.75
CA VAL A 160 -5.51 4.59 -25.30
C VAL A 160 -6.18 4.47 -23.94
N PHE A 161 -7.00 3.43 -23.75
CA PHE A 161 -7.62 3.15 -22.47
C PHE A 161 -6.58 3.00 -21.35
N CYS A 162 -5.56 2.17 -21.57
CA CYS A 162 -4.47 1.96 -20.61
C CYS A 162 -3.70 3.25 -20.29
N LEU A 163 -3.40 4.07 -21.30
CA LEU A 163 -2.71 5.36 -21.08
C LEU A 163 -3.61 6.36 -20.34
N ALA A 164 -4.87 6.49 -20.75
CA ALA A 164 -5.84 7.36 -20.08
C ALA A 164 -6.00 6.94 -18.62
N TRP A 165 -6.10 5.65 -18.34
CA TRP A 165 -6.19 5.11 -16.99
C TRP A 165 -4.92 5.38 -16.19
N GLY A 166 -3.73 5.09 -16.75
CA GLY A 166 -2.47 5.33 -16.05
C GLY A 166 -2.24 6.80 -15.69
N PHE A 167 -2.40 7.71 -16.65
CA PHE A 167 -2.20 9.14 -16.41
C PHE A 167 -3.27 9.76 -15.51
N SER A 168 -4.54 9.37 -15.68
CA SER A 168 -5.60 9.84 -14.77
C SER A 168 -5.44 9.27 -13.36
N SER A 169 -4.94 8.03 -13.20
CA SER A 169 -4.55 7.50 -11.89
C SER A 169 -3.48 8.40 -11.26
N ILE A 170 -2.37 8.70 -11.95
CA ILE A 170 -1.31 9.57 -11.41
C ILE A 170 -1.88 10.94 -11.00
N ALA A 171 -2.72 11.55 -11.84
CA ALA A 171 -3.36 12.83 -11.52
C ALA A 171 -4.31 12.75 -10.32
N MET A 172 -5.13 11.69 -10.26
CA MET A 172 -6.07 11.47 -9.15
C MET A 172 -5.33 11.25 -7.83
N TYR A 173 -4.29 10.42 -7.80
CA TYR A 173 -3.50 10.20 -6.59
C TYR A 173 -2.62 11.40 -6.23
N ALA A 174 -2.27 12.27 -7.18
CA ALA A 174 -1.67 13.57 -6.88
C ALA A 174 -2.67 14.50 -6.17
N TYR A 175 -3.96 14.45 -6.54
CA TYR A 175 -5.04 15.21 -5.92
C TYR A 175 -5.46 14.68 -4.54
N LEU A 176 -5.58 13.36 -4.37
CA LEU A 176 -6.07 12.77 -3.11
C LEU A 176 -5.16 13.10 -1.92
N GLY A 177 -5.73 13.61 -0.82
CA GLY A 177 -4.98 14.07 0.35
C GLY A 177 -4.13 13.02 1.07
N GLU A 178 -4.61 11.78 1.21
CA GLU A 178 -3.80 10.71 1.83
C GLU A 178 -2.71 10.18 0.90
N LYS A 179 -1.46 10.23 1.37
CA LYS A 179 -0.25 9.85 0.63
C LYS A 179 0.42 8.65 1.27
N THR A 180 0.27 7.49 0.64
CA THR A 180 0.81 6.23 1.17
C THR A 180 1.36 5.34 0.06
N PRO A 181 2.52 4.68 0.26
CA PRO A 181 3.27 4.06 -0.82
C PRO A 181 2.55 2.85 -1.43
N TRP A 182 1.71 2.14 -0.68
CA TRP A 182 0.94 1.02 -1.20
C TRP A 182 -0.09 1.40 -2.29
N LEU A 183 -0.39 2.69 -2.46
CA LEU A 183 -1.25 3.18 -3.54
C LEU A 183 -0.53 3.29 -4.90
N LEU A 184 0.80 3.13 -4.95
CA LEU A 184 1.58 3.10 -6.19
C LEU A 184 1.11 2.02 -7.16
N VAL A 185 0.75 0.85 -6.64
CA VAL A 185 0.38 -0.31 -7.45
C VAL A 185 -0.83 -0.03 -8.36
N HIS A 186 -1.75 0.85 -7.94
CA HIS A 186 -2.92 1.25 -8.73
C HIS A 186 -2.59 2.22 -9.85
N GLN A 187 -1.52 3.01 -9.67
CA GLN A 187 -1.02 3.95 -10.67
C GLN A 187 -0.22 3.24 -11.76
N VAL A 188 0.60 2.25 -11.39
CA VAL A 188 1.42 1.51 -12.36
C VAL A 188 0.64 0.45 -13.14
N LEU A 189 -0.39 -0.16 -12.54
CA LEU A 189 -1.16 -1.26 -13.13
C LEU A 189 -1.59 -1.03 -14.60
N PRO A 190 -2.10 0.16 -15.00
CA PRO A 190 -2.56 0.39 -16.37
C PRO A 190 -1.43 0.42 -17.41
N PHE A 191 -0.19 0.70 -16.98
CA PHE A 191 0.99 0.71 -17.85
C PHE A 191 1.52 -0.69 -18.14
N ILE A 192 1.27 -1.67 -17.26
CA ILE A 192 1.80 -3.04 -17.36
C ILE A 192 1.48 -3.72 -18.71
N PRO A 193 0.25 -3.67 -19.27
CA PRO A 193 -0.03 -4.28 -20.57
C PRO A 193 0.79 -3.66 -21.72
N LEU A 194 1.07 -2.35 -21.66
CA LEU A 194 1.84 -1.63 -22.68
C LEU A 194 3.33 -1.91 -22.54
N ALA A 195 3.82 -1.97 -21.30
CA ALA A 195 5.18 -2.42 -20.99
C ALA A 195 5.41 -3.84 -21.53
N GLY A 196 4.47 -4.76 -21.27
CA GLY A 196 4.51 -6.12 -21.80
C GLY A 196 4.54 -6.17 -23.32
N ALA A 197 3.73 -5.34 -24.00
CA ALA A 197 3.76 -5.23 -25.45
C ALA A 197 5.13 -4.75 -25.97
N GLN A 198 5.77 -3.78 -25.29
CA GLN A 198 7.09 -3.30 -25.65
C GLN A 198 8.19 -4.33 -25.43
N LEU A 199 8.18 -5.01 -24.28
CA LEU A 199 9.14 -6.06 -23.97
C LEU A 199 8.99 -7.25 -24.93
N ALA A 200 7.75 -7.69 -25.21
CA ALA A 200 7.49 -8.75 -26.18
C ALA A 200 8.04 -8.42 -27.58
N ARG A 201 7.89 -7.16 -28.03
CA ARG A 201 8.52 -6.71 -29.27
C ARG A 201 10.05 -6.68 -29.17
N THR A 202 10.60 -6.21 -28.06
CA THR A 202 12.04 -6.07 -27.83
C THR A 202 12.76 -7.42 -27.87
N PHE A 203 12.16 -8.46 -27.28
CA PHE A 203 12.68 -9.82 -27.29
C PHE A 203 12.25 -10.65 -28.51
N SER A 204 11.44 -10.09 -29.41
CA SER A 204 11.10 -10.76 -30.67
C SER A 204 12.33 -10.86 -31.61
N PRO A 205 12.27 -11.69 -32.66
CA PRO A 205 13.33 -11.75 -33.69
C PRO A 205 13.63 -10.40 -34.36
N ARG A 206 12.68 -9.45 -34.33
CA ARG A 206 12.82 -8.09 -34.90
C ARG A 206 13.44 -7.09 -33.92
N GLY A 207 13.77 -7.51 -32.70
CA GLY A 207 14.37 -6.69 -31.66
C GLY A 207 15.82 -6.32 -31.97
N ARG A 208 16.19 -5.05 -31.76
CA ARG A 208 17.58 -4.59 -31.89
C ARG A 208 18.37 -4.97 -30.64
N TRP A 209 19.66 -5.30 -30.81
CA TRP A 209 20.54 -5.72 -29.72
C TRP A 209 20.58 -4.71 -28.56
N TRP A 210 20.77 -3.41 -28.85
CA TRP A 210 20.83 -2.38 -27.81
C TRP A 210 19.52 -2.26 -27.03
N SER A 211 18.38 -2.46 -27.69
CA SER A 211 17.07 -2.43 -27.04
C SER A 211 16.89 -3.62 -26.10
N ARG A 212 17.44 -4.78 -26.46
CA ARG A 212 17.47 -5.97 -25.59
C ARG A 212 18.39 -5.73 -24.41
N SER A 213 19.59 -5.18 -24.63
CA SER A 213 20.52 -4.83 -23.56
C SER A 213 19.86 -3.90 -22.54
N LEU A 214 19.22 -2.81 -22.99
CA LEU A 214 18.49 -1.90 -22.10
C LEU A 214 17.35 -2.59 -21.35
N ALA A 215 16.57 -3.44 -22.02
CA ALA A 215 15.49 -4.18 -21.37
C ALA A 215 16.00 -5.19 -20.33
N ILE A 216 17.10 -5.88 -20.62
CA ILE A 216 17.76 -6.79 -19.68
C ILE A 216 18.30 -6.01 -18.47
N THR A 217 19.00 -4.90 -18.69
CA THR A 217 19.47 -4.03 -17.61
C THR A 217 18.30 -3.54 -16.75
N GLY A 218 17.20 -3.12 -17.36
CA GLY A 218 15.99 -2.72 -16.65
C GLY A 218 15.39 -3.86 -15.83
N LEU A 219 15.30 -5.07 -16.38
CA LEU A 219 14.81 -6.26 -15.68
C LEU A 219 15.71 -6.66 -14.51
N LEU A 220 17.03 -6.64 -14.70
CA LEU A 220 18.02 -6.91 -13.64
C LEU A 220 17.95 -5.84 -12.54
N ALA A 221 17.81 -4.57 -12.91
CA ALA A 221 17.64 -3.48 -11.97
C ALA A 221 16.33 -3.62 -11.17
N THR A 222 15.22 -4.01 -11.81
CA THR A 222 13.96 -4.29 -11.12
C THR A 222 14.11 -5.50 -10.19
N GLY A 223 14.76 -6.57 -10.64
CA GLY A 223 15.04 -7.75 -9.83
C GLY A 223 15.91 -7.44 -8.62
N TRP A 224 17.00 -6.69 -8.81
CA TRP A 224 17.84 -6.16 -7.74
C TRP A 224 17.02 -5.36 -6.74
N SER A 225 16.24 -4.38 -7.23
CA SER A 225 15.46 -3.50 -6.36
C SER A 225 14.44 -4.28 -5.52
N ALA A 226 13.77 -5.27 -6.11
CA ALA A 226 12.82 -6.13 -5.43
C ALA A 226 13.49 -7.04 -4.38
N LEU A 227 14.67 -7.60 -4.67
CA LEU A 227 15.44 -8.40 -3.72
C LEU A 227 15.91 -7.54 -2.55
N ALA A 228 16.51 -6.37 -2.86
CA ALA A 228 17.02 -5.44 -1.87
C ALA A 228 15.92 -5.00 -0.89
N SER A 229 14.76 -4.57 -1.42
CA SER A 229 13.67 -4.04 -0.59
C SER A 229 12.93 -5.10 0.22
N SER A 230 13.06 -6.38 -0.16
CA SER A 230 12.29 -7.47 0.47
C SER A 230 13.13 -8.29 1.44
N PHE A 231 14.45 -8.41 1.22
CA PHE A 231 15.26 -9.44 1.89
C PHE A 231 16.64 -9.01 2.37
N LEU A 232 17.25 -7.95 1.82
CA LEU A 232 18.66 -7.67 2.10
C LEU A 232 18.89 -6.80 3.34
N TYR A 233 17.95 -5.91 3.66
CA TYR A 233 18.12 -4.94 4.74
C TYR A 233 17.16 -5.21 5.90
N PRO A 234 17.60 -4.92 7.15
CA PRO A 234 16.74 -5.05 8.31
C PRO A 234 15.60 -4.02 8.27
N ALA A 235 14.64 -4.19 9.19
CA ALA A 235 13.60 -3.20 9.43
C ALA A 235 14.22 -1.83 9.76
N ILE A 236 13.54 -0.76 9.33
CA ILE A 236 14.02 0.61 9.52
C ILE A 236 14.11 0.90 11.03
N THR A 237 15.24 1.49 11.44
CA THR A 237 15.50 1.97 12.79
C THR A 237 16.54 3.08 12.76
N THR A 238 16.62 3.92 13.79
CA THR A 238 17.58 5.03 13.88
C THR A 238 19.02 4.56 14.05
N SER A 239 19.25 3.31 14.47
CA SER A 239 20.58 2.71 14.64
C SER A 239 21.19 2.20 13.32
N ASN A 240 20.42 2.18 12.23
CA ASN A 240 20.85 1.67 10.93
C ASN A 240 20.54 2.67 9.81
N PRO A 241 21.51 3.09 8.98
CA PRO A 241 21.29 4.13 7.96
C PRO A 241 20.57 3.62 6.69
N HIS A 242 20.17 2.36 6.63
CA HIS A 242 19.47 1.79 5.48
C HIS A 242 17.95 2.02 5.57
N ALA A 243 17.35 2.56 4.50
CA ALA A 243 15.92 2.85 4.48
C ALA A 243 15.28 2.79 3.07
N GLU A 244 13.95 2.70 3.05
CA GLU A 244 13.12 2.49 1.86
C GLU A 244 11.95 3.48 1.81
N LEU A 245 11.74 4.18 0.70
CA LEU A 245 10.61 5.12 0.52
C LEU A 245 9.27 4.41 0.32
N ILE A 246 9.28 3.11 0.01
CA ILE A 246 8.08 2.28 -0.04
C ILE A 246 7.61 1.84 1.35
N VAL A 247 8.43 2.03 2.40
CA VAL A 247 8.05 1.83 3.79
C VAL A 247 7.61 3.18 4.35
N TYR A 248 6.32 3.31 4.61
CA TYR A 248 5.76 4.56 5.16
C TYR A 248 6.21 4.79 6.60
N VAL A 249 6.02 3.77 7.44
CA VAL A 249 6.45 3.69 8.82
C VAL A 249 6.50 2.22 9.20
N GLN A 250 7.44 1.83 10.06
CA GLN A 250 7.59 0.45 10.49
C GLN A 250 7.91 0.36 11.98
N THR A 251 7.34 -0.63 12.67
CA THR A 251 7.75 -0.97 14.04
C THR A 251 9.18 -1.49 14.04
N THR A 252 9.99 -1.00 14.96
CA THR A 252 11.44 -1.24 14.97
C THR A 252 11.83 -2.61 15.56
N PRO A 253 13.05 -3.09 15.30
CA PRO A 253 13.62 -4.24 15.99
C PRO A 253 13.72 -4.06 17.52
N GLU A 254 13.97 -2.84 18.00
CA GLU A 254 14.09 -2.50 19.42
C GLU A 254 12.75 -2.70 20.16
N GLU A 255 11.63 -2.33 19.53
CA GLU A 255 10.28 -2.64 20.04
C GLU A 255 10.07 -4.15 20.13
N LYS A 256 10.45 -4.89 19.08
CA LYS A 256 10.31 -6.34 19.06
C LYS A 256 11.16 -7.00 20.17
N ALA A 257 12.34 -6.45 20.46
CA ALA A 257 13.19 -6.90 21.55
C ALA A 257 12.50 -6.69 22.91
N LEU A 258 11.90 -5.51 23.15
CA LEU A 258 11.07 -5.25 24.33
C LEU A 258 9.92 -6.26 24.43
N ALA A 259 9.23 -6.53 23.32
CA ALA A 259 8.14 -7.50 23.31
C ALA A 259 8.58 -8.91 23.71
N ASN A 260 9.78 -9.33 23.29
CA ASN A 260 10.37 -10.61 23.69
C ASN A 260 10.76 -10.64 25.17
N GLU A 261 11.29 -9.53 25.67
CA GLU A 261 11.67 -9.38 27.07
C GLU A 261 10.47 -9.50 28.01
N GLY A 262 9.37 -8.80 27.72
CA GLY A 262 8.13 -8.93 28.49
C GLY A 262 7.59 -10.36 28.50
N ARG A 263 7.71 -11.10 27.37
CA ARG A 263 7.35 -12.53 27.30
C ARG A 263 8.24 -13.41 28.17
N ALA A 264 9.55 -13.16 28.19
CA ALA A 264 10.48 -13.90 29.03
C ALA A 264 10.24 -13.64 30.52
N LEU A 265 9.95 -12.39 30.90
CA LEU A 265 9.58 -12.03 32.27
C LEU A 265 8.27 -12.70 32.71
N ALA A 266 7.25 -12.69 31.85
CA ALA A 266 5.98 -13.35 32.14
C ALA A 266 6.11 -14.86 32.37
N ALA A 267 7.05 -15.51 31.69
CA ALA A 267 7.32 -16.94 31.87
C ALA A 267 7.94 -17.27 33.24
N THR A 268 8.60 -16.30 33.88
CA THR A 268 9.26 -16.48 35.19
C THR A 268 8.45 -15.88 36.35
N HIS A 269 7.47 -15.02 36.06
CA HIS A 269 6.62 -14.34 37.04
C HIS A 269 5.13 -14.59 36.74
N PRO A 270 4.61 -15.80 36.98
CA PRO A 270 3.24 -16.17 36.59
C PRO A 270 2.14 -15.45 37.40
N GLU A 271 2.44 -14.91 38.59
CA GLU A 271 1.41 -14.43 39.54
C GLU A 271 1.41 -12.90 39.76
N GLY A 272 1.87 -12.10 38.79
CA GLY A 272 1.87 -10.63 38.94
C GLY A 272 1.77 -9.86 37.63
N VAL A 273 1.43 -8.57 37.73
CA VAL A 273 1.48 -7.64 36.59
C VAL A 273 2.93 -7.47 36.16
N VAL A 274 3.24 -7.89 34.93
CA VAL A 274 4.61 -7.90 34.38
C VAL A 274 4.99 -6.54 33.82
N ALA A 275 4.01 -5.81 33.29
CA ALA A 275 4.25 -4.49 32.71
C ALA A 275 3.09 -3.52 32.97
N ALA A 276 3.39 -2.23 33.08
CA ALA A 276 2.44 -1.15 32.88
C ALA A 276 2.77 -0.40 31.59
N VAL A 277 1.80 -0.18 30.71
CA VAL A 277 2.01 0.45 29.40
C VAL A 277 0.99 1.54 29.19
N ASP A 278 1.48 2.76 28.98
CA ASP A 278 0.68 3.92 28.60
C ASP A 278 1.22 4.54 27.30
N GLY A 279 0.34 5.17 26.53
CA GLY A 279 0.73 5.91 25.33
C GLY A 279 0.91 5.08 24.06
N GLU A 280 1.77 5.56 23.17
CA GLU A 280 1.98 5.01 21.82
C GLU A 280 2.52 3.58 21.84
N GLY A 281 3.29 3.23 22.88
CA GLY A 281 3.82 1.88 23.09
C GLY A 281 2.74 0.80 23.27
N SER A 282 1.51 1.18 23.63
CA SER A 282 0.38 0.24 23.78
C SER A 282 0.11 -0.57 22.51
N TRP A 283 0.37 0.00 21.34
CA TRP A 283 0.35 -0.72 20.07
C TRP A 283 1.75 -0.76 19.45
N PRO A 284 2.33 -1.95 19.20
CA PRO A 284 1.66 -3.25 19.06
C PRO A 284 1.75 -4.17 20.30
N LEU A 285 2.27 -3.70 21.44
CA LEU A 285 2.45 -4.52 22.64
C LEU A 285 1.15 -5.21 23.08
N SER A 286 -0.01 -4.55 22.98
CA SER A 286 -1.33 -5.15 23.28
C SER A 286 -1.64 -6.43 22.49
N TRP A 287 -1.12 -6.54 21.27
CA TRP A 287 -1.22 -7.77 20.50
C TRP A 287 -0.15 -8.79 20.89
N GLN A 288 1.11 -8.36 21.00
CA GLN A 288 2.25 -9.26 21.27
C GLN A 288 2.23 -9.84 22.69
N TRP A 289 1.68 -9.09 23.64
CA TRP A 289 1.49 -9.41 25.05
C TRP A 289 0.05 -9.79 25.40
N LYS A 290 -0.77 -10.18 24.41
CA LYS A 290 -2.18 -10.58 24.60
C LYS A 290 -2.42 -11.63 25.70
N ARG A 291 -1.40 -12.45 26.02
CA ARG A 291 -1.45 -13.51 27.05
C ARG A 291 -0.59 -13.21 28.28
N ILE A 292 -0.13 -11.98 28.43
CA ILE A 292 0.68 -11.54 29.55
C ILE A 292 -0.18 -10.62 30.43
N PRO A 293 -0.09 -10.72 31.76
CA PRO A 293 -0.72 -9.77 32.67
C PRO A 293 -0.05 -8.40 32.55
N VAL A 294 -0.68 -7.51 31.79
CA VAL A 294 -0.23 -6.12 31.54
C VAL A 294 -1.30 -5.15 32.02
N TRP A 295 -0.86 -4.10 32.71
CA TRP A 295 -1.68 -2.96 33.08
C TRP A 295 -1.66 -1.92 31.94
N TRP A 296 -2.76 -1.76 31.22
CA TRP A 296 -2.85 -0.88 30.04
C TRP A 296 -3.18 0.57 30.42
N ALA A 297 -2.38 1.13 31.33
CA ALA A 297 -2.39 2.53 31.72
C ALA A 297 -1.09 2.87 32.46
N ALA A 298 -0.94 4.13 32.87
CA ALA A 298 0.15 4.53 33.76
C ALA A 298 0.07 3.75 35.09
N PRO A 299 1.22 3.43 35.72
CA PRO A 299 1.23 2.76 37.01
C PRO A 299 0.57 3.64 38.08
N THR A 300 -0.09 3.00 39.06
CA THR A 300 -0.66 3.68 40.22
C THR A 300 0.26 3.54 41.45
N ALA A 301 0.05 4.35 42.48
CA ALA A 301 0.85 4.30 43.69
C ALA A 301 0.83 2.90 44.33
N GLY A 302 2.01 2.37 44.67
CA GLY A 302 2.19 1.02 45.20
C GLY A 302 2.35 -0.09 44.14
N MET A 303 2.16 0.22 42.85
CA MET A 303 2.51 -0.70 41.77
C MET A 303 4.00 -0.65 41.47
N HIS A 304 4.65 -1.81 41.42
CA HIS A 304 6.05 -1.96 41.02
C HIS A 304 6.19 -3.07 39.95
N PRO A 305 5.58 -2.91 38.76
CA PRO A 305 5.74 -3.89 37.70
C PRO A 305 7.21 -3.92 37.23
N PRO A 306 7.74 -5.07 36.82
CA PRO A 306 9.10 -5.19 36.27
C PRO A 306 9.39 -4.20 35.12
N ILE A 307 8.41 -3.98 34.24
CA ILE A 307 8.52 -3.06 33.11
C ILE A 307 7.47 -1.95 33.21
N VAL A 308 7.85 -0.70 32.92
CA VAL A 308 6.90 0.38 32.62
C VAL A 308 7.25 1.00 31.27
N VAL A 309 6.27 1.20 30.41
CA VAL A 309 6.44 1.86 29.11
C VAL A 309 5.57 3.10 29.06
N CYS A 310 6.14 4.25 28.68
CA CYS A 310 5.38 5.48 28.46
C CYS A 310 5.96 6.33 27.35
N ASP A 311 5.18 7.31 26.90
CA ASP A 311 5.65 8.35 25.99
C ASP A 311 6.68 9.26 26.70
N PRO A 312 7.67 9.83 25.99
CA PRO A 312 8.72 10.66 26.60
C PRO A 312 8.20 11.89 27.37
N ASP A 313 7.09 12.49 26.94
CA ASP A 313 6.46 13.63 27.60
C ASP A 313 5.81 13.27 28.95
N LYS A 314 5.58 11.97 29.22
CA LYS A 314 5.02 11.46 30.47
C LYS A 314 6.06 11.01 31.49
N GLU A 315 7.35 11.14 31.17
CA GLU A 315 8.46 10.67 32.02
C GLU A 315 8.35 11.16 33.47
N ALA A 316 8.15 12.46 33.67
CA ALA A 316 8.12 13.06 35.00
C ALA A 316 6.97 12.52 35.85
N ALA A 317 5.78 12.36 35.25
CA ALA A 317 4.60 11.83 35.92
C ALA A 317 4.78 10.36 36.32
N VAL A 318 5.36 9.55 35.43
CA VAL A 318 5.63 8.13 35.71
C VAL A 318 6.69 7.99 36.81
N ARG A 319 7.79 8.75 36.74
CA ARG A 319 8.86 8.75 37.77
C ARG A 319 8.35 9.11 39.16
N ALA A 320 7.42 10.06 39.25
CA ALA A 320 6.82 10.46 40.53
C ALA A 320 6.07 9.31 41.22
N VAL A 321 5.56 8.33 40.46
CA VAL A 321 4.83 7.18 40.99
C VAL A 321 5.76 6.00 41.30
N ILE A 322 6.71 5.69 40.42
CA ILE A 322 7.54 4.48 40.53
C ILE A 322 8.84 4.68 41.34
N GLY A 323 9.28 5.92 41.51
CA GLY A 323 10.50 6.30 42.24
C GLY A 323 11.81 5.92 41.53
N ASP A 324 12.92 5.92 42.29
CA ASP A 324 14.29 5.73 41.76
C ASP A 324 14.72 4.26 41.59
N GLY A 325 13.79 3.32 41.80
CA GLY A 325 14.01 1.88 41.70
C GLY A 325 14.19 1.34 40.28
N TYR A 326 14.12 2.20 39.27
CA TYR A 326 14.11 1.81 37.86
C TYR A 326 15.30 2.39 37.08
N THR A 327 15.80 1.63 36.12
CA THR A 327 16.65 2.15 35.04
C THR A 327 15.77 2.56 33.87
N VAL A 328 16.09 3.68 33.22
CA VAL A 328 15.37 4.14 32.03
C VAL A 328 16.20 3.89 30.79
N ARG A 329 15.57 3.46 29.71
CA ARG A 329 16.12 3.53 28.36
C ARG A 329 15.09 4.09 27.40
N ARG A 330 15.56 4.84 26.41
CA ARG A 330 14.75 5.33 25.30
C ARG A 330 14.95 4.41 24.11
N ILE A 331 13.86 3.94 23.52
CA ILE A 331 13.90 3.13 22.30
C ILE A 331 13.03 3.73 21.21
N PRO A 332 13.42 3.58 19.93
CA PRO A 332 12.54 3.93 18.83
C PRO A 332 11.42 2.89 18.76
N LEU A 333 10.15 3.34 18.74
CA LEU A 333 8.98 2.47 18.60
C LEU A 333 8.64 2.23 17.13
N ARG A 334 8.57 3.32 16.36
CA ARG A 334 8.25 3.31 14.94
C ARG A 334 9.21 4.22 14.20
N ALA A 335 9.83 3.73 13.15
CA ALA A 335 10.80 4.49 12.37
C ALA A 335 10.37 4.63 10.90
N TRP A 336 10.84 5.71 10.27
CA TRP A 336 10.61 6.02 8.87
C TRP A 336 11.77 6.81 8.29
N TRP A 337 11.90 6.78 6.96
CA TRP A 337 12.84 7.64 6.27
C TRP A 337 12.29 9.07 6.18
N VAL A 338 12.99 10.06 6.73
CA VAL A 338 12.64 11.47 6.57
C VAL A 338 12.97 11.90 5.15
N GLU A 339 11.94 12.14 4.35
CA GLU A 339 12.10 12.59 2.96
C GLU A 339 12.59 14.04 2.91
N ASP A 340 13.86 14.22 2.55
CA ASP A 340 14.44 15.54 2.23
C ASP A 340 14.82 15.61 0.75
N VAL A 341 14.15 16.51 0.03
CA VAL A 341 14.38 16.75 -1.41
C VAL A 341 15.74 17.42 -1.65
N ALA A 342 16.25 18.21 -0.69
CA ALA A 342 17.54 18.87 -0.84
C ALA A 342 18.70 17.88 -0.90
N GLY A 343 18.59 16.74 -0.22
CA GLY A 343 19.59 15.65 -0.25
C GLY A 343 19.55 14.79 -1.52
N MET A 344 18.54 14.93 -2.38
CA MET A 344 18.30 14.06 -3.53
C MET A 344 19.17 14.42 -4.75
N THR A 345 20.47 14.15 -4.68
CA THR A 345 21.37 14.28 -5.85
C THR A 345 21.38 13.00 -6.69
N PRO A 346 21.72 13.04 -8.00
CA PRO A 346 21.85 11.84 -8.82
C PRO A 346 22.82 10.80 -8.23
N ALA A 347 23.94 11.26 -7.64
CA ALA A 347 24.91 10.39 -6.99
C ALA A 347 24.32 9.73 -5.73
N ALA A 348 23.56 10.48 -4.91
CA ALA A 348 22.87 9.95 -3.74
C ALA A 348 21.82 8.90 -4.13
N VAL A 349 21.03 9.16 -5.19
CA VAL A 349 20.03 8.22 -5.71
C VAL A 349 20.69 6.94 -6.21
N VAL A 350 21.79 7.03 -6.96
CA VAL A 350 22.53 5.85 -7.43
C VAL A 350 23.11 5.07 -6.26
N ARG A 351 23.74 5.76 -5.29
CA ARG A 351 24.27 5.14 -4.07
C ARG A 351 23.16 4.40 -3.32
N TRP A 352 22.03 5.05 -3.06
CA TRP A 352 20.88 4.43 -2.42
C TRP A 352 20.32 3.27 -3.24
N PHE A 353 20.29 3.37 -4.57
CA PHE A 353 19.78 2.30 -5.42
C PHE A 353 20.55 0.99 -5.22
N PHE A 354 21.88 1.06 -5.04
CA PHE A 354 22.73 -0.13 -4.86
C PHE A 354 23.02 -0.49 -3.39
N THR A 355 22.80 0.42 -2.45
CA THR A 355 23.20 0.18 -1.05
C THR A 355 22.09 0.40 -0.03
N ARG A 356 20.95 0.95 -0.46
CA ARG A 356 19.85 1.44 0.40
C ARG A 356 20.26 2.42 1.48
N LEU A 357 21.46 2.98 1.40
CA LEU A 357 21.90 4.02 2.31
C LEU A 357 21.06 5.27 2.09
N ALA A 358 20.30 5.65 3.10
CA ALA A 358 19.48 6.86 3.08
C ALA A 358 20.36 8.09 2.88
N TRP A 359 19.92 9.02 2.02
CA TRP A 359 20.59 10.31 1.80
C TRP A 359 20.11 11.42 2.74
N SER A 360 19.18 11.09 3.63
CA SER A 360 18.61 11.98 4.64
C SER A 360 18.32 11.19 5.92
N PRO A 361 18.06 11.86 7.05
CA PRO A 361 17.93 11.18 8.34
C PRO A 361 16.79 10.16 8.40
N ILE A 362 16.92 9.22 9.33
CA ILE A 362 15.84 8.33 9.73
C ILE A 362 15.21 8.89 11.00
N GLY A 363 13.89 9.09 10.95
CA GLY A 363 13.10 9.58 12.06
C GLY A 363 12.49 8.42 12.82
N ALA A 364 12.14 8.64 14.09
CA ALA A 364 11.36 7.72 14.87
C ALA A 364 10.44 8.42 15.86
N THR A 365 9.32 7.78 16.16
CA THR A 365 8.57 8.01 17.39
C THR A 365 9.19 7.11 18.45
N ASP A 366 9.59 7.70 19.57
CA ASP A 366 10.27 6.98 20.65
C ASP A 366 9.34 6.75 21.83
N VAL A 367 9.66 5.72 22.62
CA VAL A 367 9.05 5.45 23.92
C VAL A 367 10.14 5.27 24.98
N LEU A 368 9.79 5.53 26.23
CA LEU A 368 10.63 5.24 27.37
C LEU A 368 10.25 3.89 27.96
N VAL A 369 11.26 3.09 28.29
CA VAL A 369 11.12 1.83 28.99
C VAL A 369 11.85 1.97 30.32
N PHE A 370 11.11 1.79 31.41
CA PHE A 370 11.63 1.69 32.75
C PHE A 370 11.69 0.23 33.14
N GLU A 371 12.85 -0.22 33.59
CA GLU A 371 13.10 -1.58 34.05
C GLU A 371 13.45 -1.55 35.53
N ALA A 372 12.77 -2.36 36.34
CA ALA A 372 13.08 -2.46 37.76
C ALA A 372 14.53 -2.93 37.93
N LYS A 373 15.31 -2.22 38.75
CA LYS A 373 16.68 -2.63 39.08
C LYS A 373 16.63 -4.02 39.74
N GLN A 374 17.38 -4.99 39.19
CA GLN A 374 17.58 -6.26 39.88
C GLN A 374 18.26 -5.99 41.22
N LYS A 375 17.66 -6.48 42.31
CA LYS A 375 18.25 -6.43 43.64
C LYS A 375 19.31 -7.49 43.82
#